data_AF-A0A1D1XKR9-F1
#
_entry.id   AF-A0A1D1XKR9-F1
#
_cell.length_a   1.000
_cell.length_b   1.000
_cell.length_c   1.000
_cell.angle_alpha   90.00
_cell.angle_beta   90.00
_cell.angle_gamma   90.00
#
_symmetry.space_group_name_H-M   'P 1'
#
loop_
_entity.id
_entity.type
_entity.pdbx_description
1 polymer ?
#
loop_
_entity_poly.entity_id
_entity_poly.type
_entity_poly.pdbx_seq_one_letter_code
_entity_poly.pdbx_strand_id
1 'polypeptide(L)'
;MLLYPFYVHGERPMVLSVSPVSPLSGYLSYGDIIVSLDGSDIYNPREWVEKMTHLDIQMLNQSYHSSYPKISQTVSGGKGYCVPSFWVDEERAFQSMYDEISCPDDLTAFVSIPCCTSHLLDGESCNDSCRNTTRRNYCFPPKDIIKFKKCGDGWQTLKTAQSCQCLQDECCLTPVQNRGVIWVEVAFSRPHSKCLKDGRNATAMDVKSFVSGSAACLETFVFIGDTVSIVNSIKLSAYRPRWESGTFGAYLPNFLEKVLVSMFRVSASLALLNSMPVFLLDGESILEVGLCYITWLGPRIRHQVVRLLLSGGSLLFAIALSRAFFFIFVSHS
;
A
#
# COMPACT_ATOMS: atom_id res chain seq x y z
N MET A 1 -23.98 -7.14 -6.18
CA MET A 1 -24.71 -8.42 -6.23
C MET A 1 -24.48 -9.21 -7.51
N LEU A 2 -24.46 -8.60 -8.71
CA LEU A 2 -24.38 -9.34 -10.00
C LEU A 2 -23.15 -10.27 -10.16
N LEU A 3 -22.00 -9.90 -9.58
CA LEU A 3 -20.74 -10.66 -9.67
C LEU A 3 -20.53 -11.67 -8.52
N TYR A 4 -21.36 -11.63 -7.47
CA TYR A 4 -21.20 -12.46 -6.27
C TYR A 4 -21.13 -13.99 -6.52
N PRO A 5 -21.94 -14.59 -7.43
CA PRO A 5 -21.85 -16.03 -7.67
C PRO A 5 -20.54 -16.46 -8.34
N PHE A 6 -19.84 -15.54 -8.99
CA PHE A 6 -18.60 -15.82 -9.71
C PHE A 6 -17.35 -15.36 -8.96
N TYR A 7 -17.49 -14.35 -8.09
CA TYR A 7 -16.38 -13.69 -7.41
C TYR A 7 -16.62 -13.56 -5.92
N VAL A 8 -15.54 -13.69 -5.17
CA VAL A 8 -15.42 -13.24 -3.79
C VAL A 8 -14.89 -11.81 -3.81
N HIS A 9 -15.49 -10.92 -3.03
CA HIS A 9 -15.14 -9.50 -2.99
C HIS A 9 -14.81 -9.05 -1.57
N GLY A 10 -13.71 -8.32 -1.41
CA GLY A 10 -13.37 -7.63 -0.16
C GLY A 10 -12.84 -8.52 0.98
N GLU A 11 -12.41 -9.75 0.69
CA GLU A 11 -11.72 -10.60 1.68
C GLU A 11 -10.22 -10.28 1.75
N ARG A 12 -9.51 -10.40 0.62
CA ARG A 12 -8.08 -10.10 0.48
C ARG A 12 -7.78 -9.74 -0.97
N PRO A 13 -6.86 -8.81 -1.25
CA PRO A 13 -6.56 -8.41 -2.62
C PRO A 13 -5.73 -9.46 -3.36
N MET A 14 -6.12 -9.75 -4.59
CA MET A 14 -5.45 -10.69 -5.49
C MET A 14 -4.52 -9.95 -6.46
N VAL A 15 -3.33 -10.49 -6.69
CA VAL A 15 -2.34 -9.97 -7.63
C VAL A 15 -2.77 -10.29 -9.07
N LEU A 16 -3.00 -9.25 -9.86
CA LEU A 16 -3.32 -9.33 -11.29
C LEU A 16 -2.08 -9.25 -12.17
N SER A 17 -1.06 -8.50 -11.77
CA SER A 17 0.19 -8.43 -12.53
C SER A 17 1.28 -7.82 -11.67
N VAL A 18 2.52 -8.23 -11.91
CA VAL A 18 3.73 -7.66 -11.31
C VAL A 18 4.62 -7.16 -12.43
N SER A 19 5.19 -5.96 -12.27
CA SER A 19 6.16 -5.41 -13.22
C SER A 19 7.42 -6.28 -13.24
N PRO A 20 7.91 -6.74 -14.41
CA PRO A 20 9.07 -7.62 -14.47
C PRO A 20 10.35 -6.95 -13.98
N VAL A 21 10.44 -5.63 -14.09
CA VAL A 21 11.59 -4.81 -13.66
C VAL A 21 11.54 -4.52 -12.15
N SER A 22 10.43 -4.85 -11.47
CA SER A 22 10.30 -4.55 -10.05
C SER A 22 11.00 -5.58 -9.16
N PRO A 23 11.48 -5.18 -7.96
CA PRO A 23 12.01 -6.12 -6.95
C PRO A 23 11.00 -7.19 -6.51
N LEU A 24 9.71 -7.00 -6.80
CA LEU A 24 8.63 -7.92 -6.44
C LEU A 24 8.47 -9.08 -7.43
N SER A 25 9.04 -8.99 -8.63
CA SER A 25 8.88 -10.02 -9.68
C SER A 25 9.46 -11.38 -9.30
N GLY A 26 10.43 -11.41 -8.38
CA GLY A 26 11.01 -12.63 -7.83
C GLY A 26 10.21 -13.27 -6.69
N TYR A 27 9.18 -12.59 -6.17
CA TYR A 27 8.41 -13.05 -5.00
C TYR A 27 6.93 -13.28 -5.33
N LEU A 28 6.32 -12.32 -6.02
CA LEU A 28 4.88 -12.31 -6.31
C LEU A 28 4.60 -12.71 -7.75
N SER A 29 3.50 -13.43 -7.93
CA SER A 29 3.01 -13.92 -9.22
C SER A 29 1.52 -13.67 -9.40
N TYR A 30 1.07 -13.80 -10.65
CA TYR A 30 -0.36 -13.75 -10.97
C TYR A 30 -1.15 -14.74 -10.09
N GLY A 31 -2.18 -14.24 -9.44
CA GLY A 31 -3.11 -14.99 -8.61
C GLY A 31 -2.71 -15.18 -7.15
N ASP A 32 -1.54 -14.70 -6.75
CA ASP A 32 -1.17 -14.64 -5.34
C ASP A 32 -2.09 -13.67 -4.59
N ILE A 33 -2.33 -13.94 -3.31
CA ILE A 33 -3.24 -13.17 -2.46
C ILE A 33 -2.41 -12.46 -1.40
N ILE A 34 -2.45 -11.13 -1.36
CA ILE A 34 -1.76 -10.37 -0.32
C ILE A 34 -2.53 -10.54 0.99
N VAL A 35 -1.81 -10.91 2.04
CA VAL A 35 -2.38 -11.23 3.36
C VAL A 35 -2.18 -10.05 4.30
N SER A 36 -0.94 -9.67 4.56
CA SER A 36 -0.64 -8.63 5.55
C SER A 36 0.61 -7.86 5.21
N LEU A 37 0.73 -6.68 5.80
CA LEU A 37 1.91 -5.84 5.75
C LEU A 37 2.38 -5.57 7.17
N ASP A 38 3.60 -5.99 7.51
CA ASP A 38 4.16 -6.00 8.87
C ASP A 38 3.23 -6.62 9.92
N GLY A 39 2.55 -7.70 9.53
CA GLY A 39 1.55 -8.39 10.36
C GLY A 39 0.18 -7.71 10.42
N SER A 40 0.00 -6.55 9.77
CA SER A 40 -1.28 -5.86 9.67
C SER A 40 -2.05 -6.34 8.44
N ASP A 41 -3.17 -7.05 8.63
CA ASP A 41 -4.00 -7.62 7.55
C ASP A 41 -4.44 -6.58 6.51
N ILE A 42 -4.44 -6.97 5.24
CA ILE A 42 -4.92 -6.16 4.11
C ILE A 42 -6.13 -6.85 3.50
N TYR A 43 -7.27 -6.15 3.46
CA TYR A 43 -8.53 -6.70 2.98
C TYR A 43 -8.87 -6.25 1.55
N ASN A 44 -8.33 -5.10 1.12
CA ASN A 44 -8.63 -4.56 -0.21
C ASN A 44 -7.44 -3.77 -0.83
N PRO A 45 -7.47 -3.50 -2.14
CA PRO A 45 -6.40 -2.78 -2.82
C PRO A 45 -6.18 -1.32 -2.35
N ARG A 46 -7.20 -0.67 -1.77
CA ARG A 46 -7.06 0.71 -1.28
C ARG A 46 -6.26 0.74 0.02
N GLU A 47 -6.53 -0.21 0.92
CA GLU A 47 -5.76 -0.39 2.15
C GLU A 47 -4.27 -0.64 1.88
N TRP A 48 -3.93 -1.35 0.80
CA TRP A 48 -2.53 -1.52 0.38
C TRP A 48 -1.85 -0.17 0.15
N VAL A 49 -2.50 0.72 -0.61
CA VAL A 49 -1.98 2.06 -0.92
C VAL A 49 -1.94 2.93 0.33
N GLU A 50 -3.03 2.95 1.11
CA GLU A 50 -3.15 3.76 2.33
C GLU A 50 -2.13 3.36 3.40
N LYS A 51 -1.86 2.06 3.59
CA LYS A 51 -0.84 1.61 4.54
C LYS A 51 0.56 1.98 4.07
N MET A 52 0.84 1.91 2.77
CA MET A 52 2.13 2.32 2.24
C MET A 52 2.37 3.83 2.32
N THR A 53 1.36 4.64 2.02
CA THR A 53 1.49 6.11 2.18
C THR A 53 1.64 6.50 3.65
N HIS A 54 0.95 5.80 4.56
CA HIS A 54 1.12 6.02 6.00
C HIS A 54 2.54 5.71 6.46
N LEU A 55 3.14 4.61 5.98
CA LEU A 55 4.53 4.28 6.27
C LEU A 55 5.50 5.34 5.73
N ASP A 56 5.29 5.82 4.51
CA ASP A 56 6.09 6.90 3.92
C ASP A 56 6.09 8.17 4.79
N ILE A 57 4.89 8.61 5.22
CA ILE A 57 4.72 9.79 6.08
C ILE A 57 5.36 9.59 7.44
N GLN A 58 5.22 8.40 8.04
CA GLN A 58 5.86 8.08 9.32
C GLN A 58 7.38 8.17 9.23
N MET A 59 7.97 7.66 8.15
CA MET A 59 9.42 7.75 7.90
C MET A 59 9.87 9.21 7.71
N LEU A 60 9.12 10.00 6.94
CA LEU A 60 9.40 11.42 6.75
C LEU A 60 9.37 12.18 8.09
N ASN A 61 8.33 11.99 8.91
CA ASN A 61 8.18 12.68 10.19
C ASN A 61 9.26 12.31 11.22
N GLN A 62 9.70 11.05 11.25
CA GLN A 62 10.85 10.64 12.08
C GLN A 62 12.13 11.36 11.68
N SER A 63 12.30 11.70 10.40
CA SER A 63 13.47 12.44 9.91
C SER A 63 13.48 13.93 10.25
N TYR A 64 12.31 14.54 10.54
CA TYR A 64 12.18 15.98 10.84
C TYR A 64 12.45 16.34 12.30
N HIS A 65 12.34 15.40 13.24
CA HIS A 65 12.55 15.66 14.67
C HIS A 65 14.02 15.57 15.14
N SER A 66 14.98 15.25 14.27
CA SER A 66 16.41 15.21 14.61
C SER A 66 17.13 16.51 14.24
N SER A 67 16.93 17.58 15.05
CA SER A 67 17.56 18.90 14.83
C SER A 67 19.06 18.99 15.19
N TYR A 68 19.80 17.87 15.21
CA TYR A 68 21.25 17.85 15.47
C TYR A 68 21.99 16.96 14.46
N PRO A 69 23.00 17.49 13.72
CA PRO A 69 23.77 16.76 12.71
C PRO A 69 24.89 15.92 13.34
N LYS A 70 24.66 15.34 14.52
CA LYS A 70 25.53 14.32 15.13
C LYS A 70 24.74 13.05 15.21
N ILE A 71 25.27 12.00 14.58
CA ILE A 71 24.89 10.57 14.52
C ILE A 71 24.09 10.12 15.75
N SER A 72 22.86 10.61 15.78
CA SER A 72 21.77 10.21 16.63
C SER A 72 20.81 9.57 15.64
N GLN A 73 21.25 8.43 15.09
CA GLN A 73 20.35 7.43 14.56
C GLN A 73 19.40 7.13 15.71
N THR A 74 18.25 7.79 15.72
CA THR A 74 17.20 7.62 16.71
C THR A 74 16.62 6.24 16.50
N VAL A 75 17.29 5.24 17.04
CA VAL A 75 16.78 3.90 17.26
C VAL A 75 15.82 3.99 18.46
N SER A 76 14.67 4.63 18.24
CA SER A 76 13.56 4.61 19.18
C SER A 76 12.38 3.93 18.50
N GLY A 77 12.08 2.70 18.91
CA GLY A 77 10.93 1.94 18.46
C GLY A 77 11.02 1.36 17.04
N GLY A 78 12.21 0.99 16.56
CA GLY A 78 12.38 0.34 15.26
C GLY A 78 11.89 -1.12 15.24
N LYS A 79 11.54 -1.62 14.05
CA LYS A 79 11.31 -3.05 13.78
C LYS A 79 12.67 -3.76 13.70
N GLY A 80 12.90 -4.77 14.52
CA GLY A 80 14.13 -5.55 14.50
C GLY A 80 13.91 -7.06 14.55
N TYR A 81 15.04 -7.78 14.48
CA TYR A 81 15.12 -9.23 14.55
C TYR A 81 16.21 -9.68 15.54
N CYS A 82 15.95 -10.73 16.31
CA CYS A 82 16.90 -11.35 17.24
C CYS A 82 17.87 -12.25 16.47
N VAL A 83 19.05 -11.73 16.18
CA VAL A 83 20.09 -12.43 15.43
C VAL A 83 21.08 -13.06 16.43
N PRO A 84 21.33 -14.38 16.38
CA PRO A 84 22.29 -15.02 17.26
C PRO A 84 23.69 -14.43 17.13
N SER A 85 24.43 -14.33 18.24
CA SER A 85 25.76 -13.73 18.31
C SER A 85 26.77 -14.37 17.33
N PHE A 86 26.67 -15.67 17.08
CA PHE A 86 27.50 -16.38 16.10
C PHE A 86 27.19 -16.05 14.63
N TRP A 87 26.10 -15.33 14.34
CA TRP A 87 25.85 -14.75 13.01
C TRP A 87 26.45 -13.35 12.88
N VAL A 88 26.79 -12.75 14.03
CA VAL A 88 27.29 -11.40 14.23
C VAL A 88 28.81 -11.47 14.42
N ASP A 89 29.50 -12.08 13.46
CA ASP A 89 30.97 -12.24 13.48
C ASP A 89 31.69 -10.97 12.98
N GLU A 90 32.96 -10.81 13.39
CA GLU A 90 33.82 -9.69 12.98
C GLU A 90 33.98 -9.53 11.47
N GLU A 91 33.84 -10.60 10.70
CA GLU A 91 33.94 -10.58 9.23
C GLU A 91 32.74 -9.90 8.55
N ARG A 92 31.58 -9.85 9.21
CA ARG A 92 30.36 -9.17 8.72
C ARG A 92 30.17 -7.80 9.33
N ALA A 93 30.94 -7.49 10.36
CA ALA A 93 30.97 -6.20 11.01
C ALA A 93 31.89 -5.27 10.22
N PHE A 94 31.39 -4.09 9.87
CA PHE A 94 32.25 -3.04 9.34
C PHE A 94 32.11 -1.77 10.18
N GLN A 95 33.23 -1.06 10.28
CA GLN A 95 33.28 0.22 10.94
C GLN A 95 33.08 1.29 9.87
N SER A 96 31.97 2.02 9.94
CA SER A 96 31.73 3.16 9.04
C SER A 96 32.79 4.22 9.31
N MET A 97 33.73 4.36 8.38
CA MET A 97 34.67 5.47 8.35
C MET A 97 34.16 6.39 7.24
N TYR A 98 33.59 7.53 7.63
CA TYR A 98 32.81 8.45 6.80
C TYR A 98 31.36 7.97 6.54
N ASP A 99 30.45 8.93 6.40
CA ASP A 99 28.99 8.84 6.58
C ASP A 99 28.21 7.99 5.53
N GLU A 100 28.87 7.03 4.87
CA GLU A 100 28.28 6.19 3.83
C GLU A 100 28.32 4.71 4.24
N ILE A 101 27.21 4.25 4.82
CA ILE A 101 26.99 2.85 5.17
C ILE A 101 26.59 2.11 3.89
N SER A 102 27.57 1.58 3.16
CA SER A 102 27.32 0.81 1.94
C SER A 102 27.71 -0.65 2.13
N CYS A 103 26.71 -1.53 2.10
CA CYS A 103 26.93 -2.97 2.02
C CYS A 103 27.16 -3.36 0.55
N PRO A 104 27.91 -4.44 0.28
CA PRO A 104 27.98 -5.04 -1.05
C PRO A 104 26.58 -5.35 -1.62
N ASP A 105 26.47 -5.39 -2.95
CA ASP A 105 25.23 -5.69 -3.66
C ASP A 105 24.54 -6.95 -3.09
N ASP A 106 23.21 -6.90 -2.96
CA ASP A 106 22.31 -7.89 -2.33
C ASP A 106 22.27 -7.96 -0.79
N LEU A 107 23.14 -7.23 -0.07
CA LEU A 107 23.14 -7.17 1.39
C LEU A 107 22.53 -5.87 1.92
N THR A 108 21.92 -5.94 3.10
CA THR A 108 21.39 -4.74 3.79
C THR A 108 22.14 -4.50 5.08
N ALA A 109 22.39 -3.24 5.40
CA ALA A 109 23.01 -2.82 6.64
C ALA A 109 22.02 -2.87 7.80
N PHE A 110 22.47 -3.38 8.94
CA PHE A 110 21.75 -3.48 10.19
C PHE A 110 22.55 -2.87 11.33
N VAL A 111 21.84 -2.30 12.29
CA VAL A 111 22.38 -1.73 13.53
C VAL A 111 21.68 -2.33 14.73
N SER A 112 22.38 -2.41 15.86
CA SER A 112 21.81 -2.93 17.10
C SER A 112 20.84 -1.95 17.75
N ILE A 113 19.67 -2.44 18.17
CA ILE A 113 18.73 -1.73 19.05
C ILE A 113 19.19 -1.93 20.50
N PRO A 114 19.54 -0.86 21.25
CA PRO A 114 19.80 -0.99 22.67
C PRO A 114 18.49 -1.23 23.43
N CYS A 115 18.37 -2.38 24.09
CA CYS A 115 17.18 -2.75 24.84
C CYS A 115 17.33 -2.36 26.31
N CYS A 116 16.79 -1.19 26.71
CA CYS A 116 16.78 -0.75 28.10
C CYS A 116 15.36 -0.73 28.65
N THR A 117 15.08 -1.54 29.69
CA THR A 117 13.81 -1.51 30.41
C THR A 117 13.74 -0.26 31.30
N SER A 118 12.73 0.57 31.11
CA SER A 118 12.47 1.84 31.80
C SER A 118 12.16 1.73 33.31
N HIS A 119 12.39 0.59 33.95
CA HIS A 119 12.04 0.34 35.37
C HIS A 119 13.24 0.19 36.32
N LEU A 120 14.47 0.32 35.87
CA LEU A 120 15.63 0.28 36.76
C LEU A 120 16.11 1.71 37.03
N LEU A 121 15.84 2.15 38.27
CA LEU A 121 16.41 3.33 38.90
C LEU A 121 17.93 3.35 38.72
N ASP A 122 18.46 4.57 38.58
CA ASP A 122 19.86 4.94 38.44
C ASP A 122 20.88 3.87 38.86
N GLY A 123 21.71 3.46 37.89
CA GLY A 123 23.03 2.91 38.18
C GLY A 123 23.30 1.50 37.66
N GLU A 124 22.30 0.75 37.20
CA GLU A 124 22.53 -0.58 36.62
C GLU A 124 22.51 -0.54 35.09
N SER A 125 23.71 -0.56 34.53
CA SER A 125 24.04 -0.67 33.11
C SER A 125 23.19 -1.73 32.40
N CYS A 126 22.44 -1.36 31.35
CA CYS A 126 21.72 -2.31 30.48
C CYS A 126 22.70 -3.42 30.07
N ASN A 127 22.39 -4.66 30.49
CA ASN A 127 23.24 -5.82 30.32
C ASN A 127 23.00 -6.37 28.90
N ASP A 128 23.58 -5.69 27.92
CA ASP A 128 23.42 -6.03 26.51
C ASP A 128 24.67 -6.80 26.07
N SER A 129 24.54 -8.05 25.61
CA SER A 129 25.71 -8.82 25.13
C SER A 129 26.37 -8.11 23.93
N CYS A 130 25.59 -7.27 23.24
CA CYS A 130 25.99 -6.45 22.10
C CYS A 130 26.66 -5.11 22.49
N ARG A 131 26.82 -4.79 23.79
CA ARG A 131 27.45 -3.52 24.24
C ARG A 131 28.97 -3.48 24.06
N ASN A 132 29.62 -4.64 24.03
CA ASN A 132 31.08 -4.71 23.87
C ASN A 132 31.51 -4.51 22.41
N THR A 133 30.58 -4.61 21.45
CA THR A 133 30.78 -4.19 20.07
C THR A 133 30.44 -2.71 19.94
N THR A 134 31.46 -1.87 19.91
CA THR A 134 31.42 -0.49 19.39
C THR A 134 30.47 -0.44 18.19
N ARG A 135 29.46 0.46 18.17
CA ARG A 135 28.48 0.71 17.07
C ARG A 135 28.89 0.14 15.70
N ARG A 136 28.75 -1.18 15.52
CA ARG A 136 29.19 -1.89 14.33
C ARG A 136 27.96 -2.06 13.46
N ASN A 137 28.11 -1.74 12.19
CA ASN A 137 27.10 -2.00 11.20
C ASN A 137 27.32 -3.42 10.68
N TYR A 138 26.25 -4.17 10.47
CA TYR A 138 26.30 -5.54 10.00
C TYR A 138 25.59 -5.68 8.66
N CYS A 139 26.21 -6.34 7.69
CA CYS A 139 25.58 -6.62 6.41
C CYS A 139 24.94 -8.01 6.42
N PHE A 140 23.62 -8.08 6.24
CA PHE A 140 22.89 -9.35 6.17
C PHE A 140 22.04 -9.47 4.89
N PRO A 141 21.88 -10.68 4.35
CA PRO A 141 20.87 -10.96 3.34
C PRO A 141 19.46 -10.81 3.94
N PRO A 142 18.56 -10.01 3.34
CA PRO A 142 17.20 -9.84 3.84
C PRO A 142 16.41 -11.16 3.97
N LYS A 143 16.66 -12.12 3.09
CA LYS A 143 15.98 -13.43 3.07
C LYS A 143 16.32 -14.31 4.27
N ASP A 144 17.49 -14.12 4.87
CA ASP A 144 17.89 -14.91 6.02
C ASP A 144 17.45 -14.26 7.33
N ILE A 145 17.41 -12.93 7.39
CA ILE A 145 17.07 -12.24 8.62
C ILE A 145 15.60 -12.43 9.03
N ILE A 146 14.70 -12.57 8.05
CA ILE A 146 13.25 -12.77 8.29
C ILE A 146 12.93 -14.08 9.01
N LYS A 147 13.87 -15.04 9.04
CA LYS A 147 13.69 -16.33 9.73
C LYS A 147 13.84 -16.20 11.24
N PHE A 148 14.46 -15.11 11.71
CA PHE A 148 14.69 -14.87 13.12
C PHE A 148 13.46 -14.29 13.83
N LYS A 149 13.45 -14.44 15.16
CA LYS A 149 12.40 -13.89 16.03
C LYS A 149 12.37 -12.37 15.92
N LYS A 150 11.18 -11.79 15.87
CA LYS A 150 10.97 -10.33 15.83
C LYS A 150 11.29 -9.71 17.20
N CYS A 151 11.92 -8.53 17.19
CA CYS A 151 12.18 -7.69 18.36
C CYS A 151 11.96 -6.21 18.05
N GLY A 152 11.87 -5.38 19.09
CA GLY A 152 11.67 -3.94 18.99
C GLY A 152 10.20 -3.53 18.92
N ASP A 153 9.88 -2.35 19.46
CA ASP A 153 8.51 -1.85 19.63
C ASP A 153 7.81 -1.43 18.33
N GLY A 154 8.49 -1.47 17.18
CA GLY A 154 7.95 -1.04 15.89
C GLY A 154 6.98 -2.03 15.22
N TRP A 155 6.79 -3.23 15.80
CA TRP A 155 5.89 -4.25 15.27
C TRP A 155 4.46 -4.05 15.77
N GLN A 156 3.49 -3.92 14.85
CA GLN A 156 2.09 -3.69 15.24
C GLN A 156 1.43 -4.85 16.01
N THR A 157 1.99 -6.06 15.89
CA THR A 157 1.47 -7.29 16.53
C THR A 157 2.03 -7.57 17.93
N LEU A 158 3.10 -6.88 18.36
CA LEU A 158 3.73 -7.04 19.68
C LEU A 158 3.20 -5.98 20.67
N LYS A 159 1.93 -6.07 21.06
CA LYS A 159 1.32 -5.14 22.04
C LYS A 159 1.44 -5.59 23.50
N THR A 160 2.19 -6.65 23.81
CA THR A 160 2.24 -7.20 25.18
C THR A 160 3.64 -7.63 25.58
N ALA A 161 4.16 -6.96 26.62
CA ALA A 161 5.36 -7.25 27.42
C ALA A 161 6.73 -7.27 26.70
N GLN A 162 7.61 -6.31 27.06
CA GLN A 162 9.06 -6.27 26.78
C GLN A 162 9.46 -6.74 25.38
N SER A 163 9.02 -5.97 24.39
CA SER A 163 9.23 -6.14 22.96
C SER A 163 10.68 -6.30 22.47
N CYS A 164 11.65 -5.89 23.29
CA CYS A 164 13.07 -5.90 22.97
C CYS A 164 13.81 -7.15 23.50
N GLN A 165 13.11 -8.17 24.01
CA GLN A 165 13.78 -9.30 24.68
C GLN A 165 14.16 -10.44 23.73
N CYS A 166 15.37 -10.36 23.20
CA CYS A 166 16.09 -11.48 22.59
C CYS A 166 16.72 -12.38 23.68
N LEU A 167 17.15 -13.60 23.31
CA LEU A 167 17.88 -14.49 24.23
C LEU A 167 19.26 -13.90 24.58
N GLN A 168 19.91 -14.39 25.65
CA GLN A 168 21.20 -13.87 26.13
C GLN A 168 22.31 -13.89 25.07
N ASP A 169 22.25 -14.83 24.12
CA ASP A 169 23.19 -14.98 23.01
C ASP A 169 22.66 -14.40 21.68
N GLU A 170 21.71 -13.46 21.72
CA GLU A 170 21.10 -12.85 20.53
C GLU A 170 21.14 -11.32 20.61
N CYS A 171 21.39 -10.67 19.47
CA CYS A 171 21.34 -9.22 19.31
C CYS A 171 20.07 -8.80 18.57
N CYS A 172 19.36 -7.81 19.11
CA CYS A 172 18.24 -7.20 18.39
C CYS A 172 18.78 -6.25 17.31
N LEU A 173 18.63 -6.61 16.03
CA LEU A 173 19.15 -5.85 14.90
C LEU A 173 18.01 -5.24 14.08
N THR A 174 18.12 -3.95 13.76
CA THR A 174 17.20 -3.21 12.89
C THR A 174 17.89 -2.81 11.59
N PRO A 175 17.21 -2.86 10.44
CA PRO A 175 17.77 -2.37 9.19
C PRO A 175 18.04 -0.87 9.28
N VAL A 176 19.12 -0.42 8.65
CA VAL A 176 19.42 1.00 8.46
C VAL A 176 18.42 1.57 7.46
N GLN A 177 17.65 2.57 7.88
CA GLN A 177 16.63 3.19 7.05
C GLN A 177 17.16 4.52 6.48
N ASN A 178 17.33 4.56 5.17
CA ASN A 178 17.70 5.75 4.42
C ASN A 178 16.45 6.58 4.07
N ARG A 179 16.61 7.88 3.87
CA ARG A 179 15.50 8.76 3.46
C ARG A 179 14.89 8.25 2.15
N GLY A 180 13.56 8.09 2.13
CA GLY A 180 12.80 7.66 0.96
C GLY A 180 12.84 6.15 0.68
N VAL A 181 13.51 5.34 1.53
CA VAL A 181 13.53 3.89 1.42
C VAL A 181 12.78 3.28 2.61
N ILE A 182 11.76 2.47 2.33
CA ILE A 182 11.01 1.73 3.33
C ILE A 182 11.50 0.30 3.43
N TRP A 183 11.38 -0.26 4.64
CA TRP A 183 11.56 -1.68 4.93
C TRP A 183 10.24 -2.25 5.44
N VAL A 184 9.67 -3.19 4.70
CA VAL A 184 8.34 -3.74 4.97
C VAL A 184 8.30 -5.23 4.71
N GLU A 185 7.70 -5.97 5.64
CA GLU A 185 7.42 -7.40 5.47
C GLU A 185 6.05 -7.57 4.82
N VAL A 186 6.01 -8.22 3.66
CA VAL A 186 4.78 -8.53 2.94
C VAL A 186 4.51 -10.03 3.09
N ALA A 187 3.37 -10.36 3.69
CA ALA A 187 2.86 -11.73 3.73
C ALA A 187 1.86 -11.94 2.60
N PHE A 188 1.98 -13.06 1.91
CA PHE A 188 1.10 -13.43 0.82
C PHE A 188 0.82 -14.94 0.85
N SER A 189 -0.28 -15.34 0.23
CA SER A 189 -0.63 -16.75 0.08
C SER A 189 -0.75 -17.13 -1.37
N ARG A 190 -0.19 -18.29 -1.71
CA ARG A 190 -0.30 -18.86 -3.05
C ARG A 190 -1.56 -19.73 -3.15
N PRO A 191 -2.23 -19.77 -4.31
CA PRO A 191 -3.32 -20.71 -4.55
C PRO A 191 -2.86 -22.15 -4.30
N HIS A 192 -3.72 -22.96 -3.67
CA HIS A 192 -3.37 -24.31 -3.20
C HIS A 192 -2.82 -25.21 -4.32
N SER A 193 -3.34 -25.05 -5.54
CA SER A 193 -2.90 -25.78 -6.74
C SER A 193 -1.45 -25.49 -7.15
N LYS A 194 -0.89 -24.32 -6.80
CA LYS A 194 0.52 -23.97 -7.00
C LYS A 194 1.40 -24.44 -5.85
N CYS A 195 0.96 -24.32 -4.60
CA CYS A 195 1.76 -24.79 -3.44
C CYS A 195 2.04 -26.29 -3.48
N LEU A 196 1.04 -27.10 -3.87
CA LEU A 196 1.19 -28.55 -4.01
C LEU A 196 2.21 -28.96 -5.08
N LYS A 197 2.46 -28.11 -6.08
CA LYS A 197 3.45 -28.37 -7.14
C LYS A 197 4.87 -28.05 -6.66
N ASP A 198 5.04 -26.99 -5.86
CA ASP A 198 6.33 -26.63 -5.24
C ASP A 198 6.72 -27.59 -4.10
N GLY A 199 5.72 -28.11 -3.36
CA GLY A 199 5.93 -29.01 -2.21
C GLY A 199 6.41 -30.43 -2.54
N ARG A 200 6.46 -30.84 -3.82
CA ARG A 200 6.99 -32.18 -4.19
C ARG A 200 8.51 -32.32 -4.03
N ASN A 201 9.23 -31.22 -3.78
CA ASN A 201 10.67 -31.22 -3.54
C ASN A 201 11.07 -30.86 -2.10
N ALA A 202 10.11 -30.53 -1.21
CA ALA A 202 10.40 -30.19 0.18
C ALA A 202 10.24 -31.44 1.07
N THR A 203 11.35 -32.05 1.44
CA THR A 203 11.39 -33.13 2.43
C THR A 203 10.81 -32.65 3.76
N ALA A 204 9.95 -33.51 4.31
CA ALA A 204 9.24 -33.39 5.56
C ALA A 204 10.00 -32.66 6.68
N MET A 205 9.45 -31.54 7.15
CA MET A 205 9.54 -31.15 8.55
C MET A 205 8.21 -30.60 9.07
N ASP A 206 7.79 -31.24 10.15
CA ASP A 206 6.77 -30.97 11.15
C ASP A 206 5.27 -30.95 10.80
N VAL A 207 4.71 -32.15 10.91
CA VAL A 207 3.28 -32.43 11.05
C VAL A 207 2.89 -32.17 12.51
N LYS A 208 2.37 -30.98 12.83
CA LYS A 208 1.42 -30.76 13.95
C LYS A 208 0.83 -29.34 13.94
N SER A 209 -0.22 -29.15 13.12
CA SER A 209 -1.27 -28.14 13.35
C SER A 209 -2.41 -28.38 12.36
N PHE A 210 -3.18 -29.44 12.61
CA PHE A 210 -4.40 -29.78 11.86
C PHE A 210 -5.63 -29.33 12.64
N VAL A 211 -5.74 -28.04 12.96
CA VAL A 211 -7.02 -27.41 13.36
C VAL A 211 -7.00 -25.95 12.90
N SER A 212 -7.93 -25.59 12.02
CA SER A 212 -8.09 -24.28 11.35
C SER A 212 -7.24 -24.10 10.09
N GLY A 213 -7.86 -24.33 8.93
CA GLY A 213 -7.18 -24.39 7.62
C GLY A 213 -6.53 -23.07 7.19
N SER A 214 -5.25 -23.14 6.81
CA SER A 214 -4.54 -22.30 5.80
C SER A 214 -3.02 -22.18 6.00
N ALA A 215 -2.38 -22.90 6.93
CA ALA A 215 -0.94 -22.73 7.19
C ALA A 215 0.01 -23.25 6.08
N ALA A 216 -0.44 -24.03 5.10
CA ALA A 216 0.45 -24.72 4.15
C ALA A 216 0.86 -23.90 2.90
N CYS A 217 0.48 -22.63 2.78
CA CYS A 217 0.72 -21.81 1.58
C CYS A 217 1.09 -20.35 1.88
N LEU A 218 1.33 -20.00 3.15
CA LEU A 218 1.66 -18.64 3.55
C LEU A 218 3.17 -18.44 3.41
N GLU A 219 3.55 -17.44 2.63
CA GLU A 219 4.94 -17.02 2.43
C GLU A 219 5.09 -15.56 2.83
N THR A 220 6.29 -15.20 3.28
CA THR A 220 6.65 -13.83 3.64
C THR A 220 7.94 -13.45 2.94
N PHE A 221 8.04 -12.19 2.52
CA PHE A 221 9.28 -11.61 2.04
C PHE A 221 9.39 -10.17 2.51
N VAL A 222 10.60 -9.64 2.48
CA VAL A 222 10.85 -8.23 2.75
C VAL A 222 11.01 -7.48 1.45
N PHE A 223 10.34 -6.33 1.37
CA PHE A 223 10.58 -5.33 0.35
C PHE A 223 11.44 -4.18 0.90
N ILE A 224 12.40 -3.76 0.09
CA ILE A 224 13.30 -2.64 0.35
C ILE A 224 13.25 -1.73 -0.88
N GLY A 225 12.82 -0.50 -0.70
CA GLY A 225 12.71 0.45 -1.80
C GLY A 225 11.78 1.60 -1.46
N ASP A 226 11.50 2.46 -2.42
CA ASP A 226 10.56 3.56 -2.23
C ASP A 226 9.09 3.10 -2.33
N THR A 227 8.21 3.89 -1.72
CA THR A 227 6.76 3.61 -1.66
C THR A 227 6.08 3.70 -3.02
N VAL A 228 6.59 4.56 -3.92
CA VAL A 228 6.05 4.71 -5.28
C VAL A 228 6.33 3.46 -6.11
N SER A 229 7.52 2.88 -5.97
CA SER A 229 7.93 1.66 -6.65
C SER A 229 7.10 0.47 -6.21
N ILE A 230 6.87 0.27 -4.91
CA ILE A 230 6.07 -0.88 -4.44
C ILE A 230 4.58 -0.77 -4.82
N VAL A 231 4.01 0.44 -4.78
CA VAL A 231 2.60 0.65 -5.10
C VAL A 231 2.33 0.48 -6.59
N ASN A 232 3.23 0.99 -7.45
CA ASN A 232 3.03 0.97 -8.90
C ASN A 232 3.53 -0.31 -9.59
N SER A 233 4.36 -1.12 -8.90
CA SER A 233 4.88 -2.37 -9.45
C SER A 233 3.86 -3.50 -9.48
N ILE A 234 2.79 -3.44 -8.68
CA ILE A 234 1.74 -4.46 -8.66
C ILE A 234 0.38 -3.89 -9.03
N LYS A 235 -0.40 -4.69 -9.76
CA LYS A 235 -1.84 -4.43 -9.95
C LYS A 235 -2.62 -5.39 -9.08
N LEU A 236 -3.47 -4.84 -8.22
CA LEU A 236 -4.30 -5.61 -7.31
C LEU A 236 -5.78 -5.55 -7.73
N SER A 237 -6.52 -6.61 -7.42
CA SER A 237 -7.97 -6.71 -7.57
C SER A 237 -8.63 -6.94 -6.22
N ALA A 238 -9.75 -6.27 -5.98
CA ALA A 238 -10.64 -6.58 -4.85
C ALA A 238 -11.49 -7.84 -5.10
N TYR A 239 -11.49 -8.34 -6.33
CA TYR A 239 -12.28 -9.49 -6.77
C TYR A 239 -11.38 -10.71 -7.00
N ARG A 240 -11.73 -11.82 -6.35
CA ARG A 240 -11.12 -13.14 -6.56
C ARG A 240 -12.13 -14.06 -7.24
N PRO A 241 -11.81 -14.67 -8.40
CA PRO A 241 -12.71 -15.64 -9.02
C PRO A 241 -12.87 -16.87 -8.12
N ARG A 242 -14.08 -17.40 -8.03
CA ARG A 242 -14.36 -18.65 -7.30
C ARG A 242 -13.86 -19.89 -8.03
N TRP A 243 -13.72 -19.80 -9.35
CA TRP A 243 -13.18 -20.86 -10.20
C TRP A 243 -11.82 -20.44 -10.77
N GLU A 244 -10.81 -21.29 -10.58
CA GLU A 244 -9.43 -21.05 -11.03
C GLU A 244 -9.25 -21.18 -12.57
N SER A 245 -10.29 -21.58 -13.29
CA SER A 245 -10.26 -21.86 -14.72
C SER A 245 -10.42 -20.60 -15.57
N GLY A 246 -9.37 -19.78 -15.65
CA GLY A 246 -9.21 -18.76 -16.70
C GLY A 246 -8.67 -17.42 -16.21
N THR A 247 -7.56 -16.96 -16.82
CA THR A 247 -6.93 -15.66 -16.53
C THR A 247 -7.85 -14.46 -16.81
N PHE A 248 -8.73 -14.60 -17.80
CA PHE A 248 -9.70 -13.57 -18.19
C PHE A 248 -10.72 -13.26 -17.08
N GLY A 249 -11.08 -14.27 -16.27
CA GLY A 249 -12.02 -14.08 -15.17
C GLY A 249 -11.54 -13.01 -14.18
N ALA A 250 -10.26 -13.01 -13.80
CA ALA A 250 -9.78 -12.07 -12.79
C ALA A 250 -9.82 -10.59 -13.23
N TYR A 251 -9.76 -10.29 -14.53
CA TYR A 251 -9.79 -8.92 -15.04
C TYR A 251 -11.21 -8.41 -15.34
N LEU A 252 -12.18 -9.31 -15.52
CA LEU A 252 -13.54 -8.95 -15.93
C LEU A 252 -14.20 -7.94 -14.98
N PRO A 253 -14.14 -8.07 -13.64
CA PRO A 253 -14.74 -7.09 -12.74
C PRO A 253 -14.19 -5.67 -12.93
N ASN A 254 -12.85 -5.54 -13.02
CA ASN A 254 -12.20 -4.25 -13.23
C ASN A 254 -12.54 -3.64 -14.59
N PHE A 255 -12.69 -4.47 -15.63
CA PHE A 255 -13.13 -4.01 -16.94
C PHE A 255 -14.57 -3.49 -16.89
N LEU A 256 -15.49 -4.26 -16.30
CA LEU A 256 -16.89 -3.88 -16.14
C LEU A 256 -17.04 -2.60 -15.33
N GLU A 257 -16.29 -2.46 -14.23
CA GLU A 257 -16.30 -1.24 -13.42
C GLU A 257 -15.92 -0.01 -14.25
N LYS A 258 -14.84 -0.08 -15.03
CA LYS A 258 -14.42 1.03 -15.89
C LYS A 258 -15.47 1.37 -16.95
N VAL A 259 -16.06 0.36 -17.59
CA VAL A 259 -17.12 0.57 -18.59
C VAL A 259 -18.35 1.21 -17.96
N LEU A 260 -18.83 0.69 -16.82
CA LEU A 260 -20.01 1.20 -16.13
C LEU A 260 -19.80 2.61 -15.61
N VAL A 261 -18.65 2.90 -15.00
CA VAL A 261 -18.29 4.24 -14.54
C VAL A 261 -18.21 5.21 -15.72
N SER A 262 -17.63 4.80 -16.84
CA SER A 262 -17.57 5.64 -18.04
C SER A 262 -18.96 5.90 -18.62
N MET A 263 -19.80 4.87 -18.75
CA MET A 263 -21.17 5.01 -19.22
C MET A 263 -21.96 5.95 -18.31
N PHE A 264 -21.86 5.76 -16.99
CA PHE A 264 -22.50 6.64 -16.02
C PHE A 264 -22.04 8.09 -16.17
N ARG A 265 -20.73 8.34 -16.30
CA ARG A 265 -20.20 9.71 -16.51
C ARG A 265 -20.76 10.34 -17.77
N VAL A 266 -20.74 9.62 -18.90
CA VAL A 266 -21.27 10.12 -20.17
C VAL A 266 -22.77 10.38 -20.08
N SER A 267 -23.54 9.43 -19.54
CA SER A 267 -24.99 9.58 -19.36
C SER A 267 -25.33 10.72 -18.41
N ALA A 268 -24.61 10.87 -17.30
CA ALA A 268 -24.81 11.97 -16.35
C ALA A 268 -24.48 13.32 -16.99
N SER A 269 -23.38 13.42 -17.73
CA SER A 269 -23.03 14.64 -18.47
C SER A 269 -24.07 14.99 -19.53
N LEU A 270 -24.57 13.99 -20.27
CA LEU A 270 -25.60 14.20 -21.29
C LEU A 270 -26.94 14.61 -20.65
N ALA A 271 -27.32 13.98 -19.54
CA ALA A 271 -28.52 14.34 -18.78
C ALA A 271 -28.43 15.79 -18.25
N LEU A 272 -27.27 16.18 -17.71
CA LEU A 272 -27.02 17.55 -17.27
C LEU A 272 -27.13 18.52 -18.44
N LEU A 273 -26.49 18.21 -19.57
CA LEU A 273 -26.55 19.03 -20.79
C LEU A 273 -28.00 19.23 -21.24
N ASN A 274 -28.76 18.14 -21.39
CA ASN A 274 -30.15 18.19 -21.83
C ASN A 274 -31.05 18.94 -20.83
N SER A 275 -30.72 18.95 -19.54
CA SER A 275 -31.48 19.68 -18.51
C SER A 275 -31.19 21.19 -18.45
N MET A 276 -30.15 21.69 -19.15
CA MET A 276 -29.79 23.10 -19.09
C MET A 276 -30.86 23.96 -19.79
N PRO A 277 -31.23 25.13 -19.22
CA PRO A 277 -32.21 26.04 -19.82
C PRO A 277 -31.57 26.80 -21.01
N VAL A 278 -31.36 26.09 -22.11
CA VAL A 278 -30.76 26.54 -23.37
C VAL A 278 -31.74 26.21 -24.48
N PHE A 279 -31.80 27.04 -25.53
CA PHE A 279 -32.65 26.76 -26.68
C PHE A 279 -32.25 25.44 -27.36
N LEU A 280 -33.24 24.71 -27.91
CA LEU A 280 -33.06 23.44 -28.64
C LEU A 280 -32.66 22.22 -27.78
N LEU A 281 -32.73 22.33 -26.45
CA LEU A 281 -32.54 21.23 -25.51
C LEU A 281 -33.80 21.00 -24.66
N ASP A 282 -33.90 19.82 -24.05
CA ASP A 282 -35.04 19.42 -23.21
C ASP A 282 -35.27 20.35 -21.99
N GLY A 283 -34.24 21.12 -21.61
CA GLY A 283 -34.30 22.10 -20.53
C GLY A 283 -35.27 23.26 -20.79
N GLU A 284 -35.63 23.53 -22.04
CA GLU A 284 -36.71 24.48 -22.38
C GLU A 284 -38.06 24.01 -21.84
N SER A 285 -38.43 22.77 -22.15
CA SER A 285 -39.69 22.17 -21.68
C SER A 285 -39.67 21.95 -20.16
N ILE A 286 -38.52 21.56 -19.59
CA ILE A 286 -38.37 21.41 -18.13
C ILE A 286 -38.58 22.76 -17.42
N LEU A 287 -38.01 23.84 -17.94
CA LEU A 287 -38.16 25.18 -17.38
C LEU A 287 -39.59 25.69 -17.49
N GLU A 288 -40.25 25.46 -18.63
CA GLU A 288 -41.65 25.86 -18.85
C GLU A 288 -42.60 25.16 -17.87
N VAL A 289 -42.44 23.84 -17.71
CA VAL A 289 -43.23 23.06 -16.74
C VAL A 289 -42.90 23.47 -15.29
N GLY A 290 -41.63 23.68 -14.97
CA GLY A 290 -41.20 24.12 -13.64
C GLY A 290 -41.82 25.46 -13.23
N LEU A 291 -41.86 26.43 -14.16
CA LEU A 291 -42.49 27.73 -13.93
C LEU A 291 -44.01 27.65 -13.85
N CYS A 292 -44.64 26.61 -14.42
CA CYS A 292 -46.07 26.38 -14.28
C CYS A 292 -46.49 26.05 -12.83
N TYR A 293 -45.62 25.42 -12.04
CA TYR A 293 -45.84 25.16 -10.62
C TYR A 293 -45.83 26.44 -9.76
N ILE A 294 -45.28 27.55 -10.26
CA ILE A 294 -45.25 28.83 -9.54
C ILE A 294 -46.53 29.60 -9.81
N THR A 295 -47.58 29.30 -9.05
CA THR A 295 -48.96 29.79 -9.26
C THR A 295 -49.13 31.31 -9.23
N TRP A 296 -48.18 32.06 -8.66
CA TRP A 296 -48.26 33.53 -8.58
C TRP A 296 -47.77 34.26 -9.85
N LEU A 297 -46.99 33.61 -10.73
CA LEU A 297 -46.61 34.25 -12.00
C LEU A 297 -47.75 34.20 -13.02
N GLY A 298 -48.17 35.36 -13.53
CA GLY A 298 -49.11 35.43 -14.65
C GLY A 298 -48.52 34.90 -15.98
N PRO A 299 -49.35 34.44 -16.94
CA PRO A 299 -48.88 33.80 -18.17
C PRO A 299 -47.90 34.64 -19.00
N ARG A 300 -48.13 35.96 -19.08
CA ARG A 300 -47.24 36.89 -19.82
C ARG A 300 -45.86 37.02 -19.17
N ILE A 301 -45.81 37.06 -17.84
CA ILE A 301 -44.56 37.19 -17.08
C ILE A 301 -43.78 35.88 -17.17
N ARG A 302 -44.44 34.72 -17.07
CA ARG A 302 -43.80 33.41 -17.27
C ARG A 302 -43.10 33.32 -18.62
N HIS A 303 -43.77 33.74 -19.70
CA HIS A 303 -43.17 33.70 -21.03
C HIS A 303 -41.94 34.61 -21.16
N GLN A 304 -41.98 35.80 -20.55
CA GLN A 304 -40.81 36.70 -20.50
C GLN A 304 -39.65 36.08 -19.71
N VAL A 305 -39.93 35.46 -18.55
CA VAL A 305 -38.93 34.79 -17.72
C VAL A 305 -38.29 33.61 -18.44
N VAL A 306 -39.08 32.75 -19.09
CA VAL A 306 -38.58 31.63 -19.91
C VAL A 306 -37.63 32.16 -20.99
N ARG A 307 -38.07 33.14 -21.78
CA ARG A 307 -37.26 33.69 -22.87
C ARG A 307 -35.96 34.32 -22.37
N LEU A 308 -35.98 35.00 -21.23
CA LEU A 308 -34.80 35.63 -20.64
C LEU A 308 -33.79 34.58 -20.13
N LEU A 309 -34.28 33.56 -19.41
CA LEU A 309 -33.44 32.46 -18.92
C LEU A 309 -32.86 31.63 -20.07
N LEU A 310 -33.63 31.31 -21.10
CA LEU A 310 -33.15 30.58 -22.27
C LEU A 310 -32.09 31.38 -23.05
N SER A 311 -32.32 32.68 -23.24
CA SER A 311 -31.37 33.55 -23.94
C SER A 311 -30.06 33.68 -23.16
N GLY A 312 -30.15 33.91 -21.84
CA GLY A 312 -28.99 33.98 -20.96
C GLY A 312 -28.23 32.65 -20.88
N GLY A 313 -28.95 31.54 -20.73
CA GLY A 313 -28.38 30.19 -20.70
C GLY A 313 -27.66 29.87 -22.01
N SER A 314 -28.26 30.17 -23.15
CA SER A 314 -27.66 29.93 -24.47
C SER A 314 -26.41 30.77 -24.71
N LEU A 315 -26.41 32.03 -24.27
CA LEU A 315 -25.24 32.90 -24.35
C LEU A 315 -24.09 32.36 -23.49
N LEU A 316 -24.37 31.99 -22.23
CA LEU A 316 -23.37 31.41 -21.33
C LEU A 316 -22.83 30.09 -21.87
N PHE A 317 -23.68 29.26 -22.45
CA PHE A 317 -23.29 28.00 -23.08
C PHE A 317 -22.36 28.23 -24.28
N ALA A 318 -22.66 29.19 -25.15
CA ALA A 318 -21.79 29.57 -26.27
C ALA A 318 -20.43 30.11 -25.79
N ILE A 319 -20.40 30.91 -24.72
CA ILE A 319 -19.17 31.39 -24.10
C ILE A 319 -18.36 30.22 -23.52
N ALA A 320 -19.01 29.27 -22.85
CA ALA A 320 -18.34 28.10 -22.30
C ALA A 320 -17.75 27.20 -23.40
N LEU A 321 -18.50 26.94 -24.47
CA LEU A 321 -18.02 26.19 -25.62
C LEU A 321 -16.83 26.87 -26.30
N SER A 322 -16.92 28.16 -26.58
CA SER A 322 -15.82 28.91 -27.21
C SER A 322 -14.54 28.89 -26.36
N ARG A 323 -14.67 29.00 -25.03
CA ARG A 323 -13.54 28.82 -24.10
C ARG A 323 -12.96 27.41 -24.13
N ALA A 324 -13.80 26.38 -24.17
CA ALA A 324 -13.35 24.99 -24.24
C ALA A 324 -12.60 24.73 -25.57
N PHE A 325 -13.15 25.18 -26.70
CA PHE A 325 -12.49 25.06 -28.00
C PHE A 325 -11.15 25.81 -28.04
N PHE A 326 -11.10 27.04 -27.52
CA PHE A 326 -9.86 27.80 -27.44
C PHE A 326 -8.81 27.08 -26.59
N PHE A 327 -9.19 26.54 -25.43
CA PHE A 327 -8.28 25.79 -24.56
C PHE A 327 -7.74 24.54 -25.24
N ILE A 328 -8.60 23.76 -25.91
CA ILE A 328 -8.19 22.56 -26.65
C ILE A 328 -7.19 22.92 -27.76
N PHE A 329 -7.51 23.96 -28.55
CA PHE A 329 -6.69 24.37 -29.68
C PHE A 329 -5.32 24.93 -29.25
N VAL A 330 -5.28 25.74 -28.20
CA VAL A 330 -4.04 26.27 -27.62
C VAL A 330 -3.23 25.19 -26.91
N SER A 331 -3.85 24.19 -26.28
CA SER A 331 -3.12 23.08 -25.64
C SER A 331 -2.47 22.10 -26.61
N HIS A 332 -2.84 22.15 -27.89
CA HIS A 332 -2.35 21.26 -28.96
C HIS A 332 -1.45 21.96 -29.99
N SER A 333 -1.13 23.26 -29.83
CA SER A 333 -0.12 23.99 -30.62
C SER A 333 1.14 24.22 -29.78
#